data_AF-A0AAD9QD47-F1
#
_entry.id   AF-A0AAD9QD47-F1
#
_cell.length_a   1.000
_cell.length_b   1.000
_cell.length_c   1.000
_cell.angle_alpha   90.00
_cell.angle_beta   90.00
_cell.angle_gamma   90.00
#
_symmetry.space_group_name_H-M   'P 1'
#
loop_
_entity.id
_entity.type
_entity.pdbx_description
1 polymer ?
#
loop_
_entity_poly.entity_id
_entity_poly.type
_entity_poly.pdbx_seq_one_letter_code
_entity_poly.pdbx_strand_id
1 'polypeptide(L)'
;MPQNCCVPLCTKKLYRTENKKKISCLKFPGDLSLKKQWLLAICCEEGNVFKVNQKTKICSHHFKPEDLDKAIGGQLVFVKDRVLPLRFSWSKPSPKKRKPPSTHPVLSKTEVLKKGVACISSN
;
A
#
# COMPACT_ATOMS: atom_id res chain seq x y z
N MET A 1 17.74 -5.41 23.10
CA MET A 1 16.31 -5.01 22.96
C MET A 1 15.89 -5.12 21.51
N PRO A 2 14.83 -5.89 21.19
CA PRO A 2 14.32 -5.97 19.83
C PRO A 2 13.82 -4.57 19.42
N GLN A 3 14.34 -4.07 18.31
CA GLN A 3 13.85 -2.82 17.75
C GLN A 3 12.66 -3.17 16.84
N ASN A 4 11.59 -2.38 16.88
CA ASN A 4 10.48 -2.52 15.92
C ASN A 4 10.70 -1.57 14.75
N CYS A 5 10.17 -1.91 13.57
CA CYS A 5 10.19 -1.01 12.43
C CYS A 5 9.38 0.26 12.76
N CYS A 6 9.89 1.44 12.36
CA CYS A 6 9.22 2.73 12.54
C CYS A 6 7.95 2.88 11.68
N VAL A 7 7.79 2.04 10.66
CA VAL A 7 6.70 2.14 9.70
C VAL A 7 5.39 1.65 10.36
N PRO A 8 4.30 2.44 10.34
CA PRO A 8 3.03 2.02 10.91
C PRO A 8 2.55 0.72 10.23
N LEU A 9 1.82 -0.12 10.96
CA LEU A 9 1.32 -1.42 10.47
C LEU A 9 2.42 -2.42 10.04
N CYS A 10 3.71 -2.12 10.27
CA CYS A 10 4.79 -3.06 10.02
C CYS A 10 5.02 -3.91 11.27
N THR A 11 4.57 -5.17 11.22
CA THR A 11 4.78 -6.17 12.29
C THR A 11 6.16 -6.82 12.27
N LYS A 12 7.02 -6.45 11.31
CA LYS A 12 8.36 -7.01 11.18
C LYS A 12 9.26 -6.52 12.30
N LYS A 13 9.78 -7.46 13.09
CA LYS A 13 10.77 -7.18 14.13
C LYS A 13 12.14 -7.07 13.49
N LEU A 14 12.86 -6.00 13.80
CA LEU A 14 14.25 -5.84 13.42
C LEU A 14 15.04 -6.97 14.08
N TYR A 15 15.99 -7.57 13.35
CA TYR A 15 16.77 -8.77 13.75
C TYR A 15 16.06 -10.13 13.73
N ARG A 16 14.74 -10.22 13.56
CA ARG A 16 14.09 -11.53 13.39
C ARG A 16 14.18 -11.99 11.94
N THR A 17 14.63 -13.23 11.77
CA THR A 17 14.67 -13.93 10.50
C THR A 17 13.25 -14.29 10.10
N GLU A 18 12.68 -13.62 9.11
CA GLU A 18 11.46 -14.07 8.46
C GLU A 18 11.90 -14.91 7.25
N ASN A 19 11.46 -16.17 7.17
CA ASN A 19 11.81 -17.09 6.07
C ASN A 19 13.32 -17.27 5.83
N LYS A 20 14.13 -17.44 6.90
CA LYS A 20 15.59 -17.62 6.85
C LYS A 20 16.40 -16.47 6.22
N LYS A 21 15.77 -15.34 5.85
CA LYS A 21 16.45 -14.12 5.41
C LYS A 21 16.59 -13.12 6.55
N LYS A 22 17.81 -12.61 6.74
CA LYS A 22 18.10 -11.53 7.71
C LYS A 22 17.47 -10.24 7.19
N ILE A 23 16.62 -9.61 8.00
CA ILE A 23 16.06 -8.29 7.70
C ILE A 23 17.09 -7.23 8.07
N SER A 24 17.62 -6.54 7.06
CA SER A 24 18.53 -5.42 7.28
C SER A 24 17.76 -4.21 7.80
N CYS A 25 18.37 -3.51 8.75
CA CYS A 25 17.76 -2.40 9.46
C CYS A 25 18.50 -1.12 9.07
N LEU A 26 17.78 -0.15 8.54
CA LEU A 26 18.36 1.09 8.02
C LEU A 26 18.18 2.22 9.02
N LYS A 27 19.25 2.99 9.20
CA LYS A 27 19.23 4.23 9.97
C LYS A 27 18.67 5.34 9.10
N PHE A 28 18.05 6.34 9.72
CA PHE A 28 17.74 7.57 9.02
C PHE A 28 19.03 8.24 8.53
N PRO A 29 19.00 8.86 7.34
CA PRO A 29 20.14 9.61 6.82
C PRO A 29 20.47 10.81 7.72
N GLY A 30 21.72 11.27 7.66
CA GLY A 30 22.15 12.49 8.36
C GLY A 30 21.52 13.75 7.76
N ASP A 31 21.20 13.72 6.47
CA ASP A 31 20.62 14.84 5.75
C ASP A 31 19.20 15.15 6.22
N LEU A 32 19.01 16.34 6.78
CA LEU A 32 17.73 16.77 7.33
C LEU A 32 16.62 16.82 6.28
N SER A 33 16.94 17.22 5.05
CA SER A 33 15.98 17.27 3.93
C SER A 33 15.49 15.87 3.57
N LEU A 34 16.40 14.90 3.43
CA LEU A 34 16.05 13.52 3.10
C LEU A 34 15.31 12.85 4.28
N LYS A 35 15.73 13.13 5.52
CA LYS A 35 15.04 12.67 6.73
C LYS A 35 13.58 13.16 6.75
N LYS A 36 13.31 14.42 6.42
CA LYS A 36 11.94 14.97 6.32
C LYS A 36 11.14 14.27 5.23
N GLN A 37 11.72 14.02 4.06
CA GLN A 37 11.03 13.29 2.99
C GLN A 37 10.69 11.85 3.40
N TRP A 38 11.58 11.19 4.17
CA TRP A 38 11.31 9.86 4.71
C TRP A 38 10.15 9.85 5.71
N LEU A 39 10.11 10.84 6.61
CA LEU A 39 9.00 11.01 7.56
C LEU A 39 7.66 11.17 6.84
N LEU A 40 7.63 12.05 5.83
CA LEU A 40 6.44 12.26 4.99
C LEU A 40 6.04 10.98 4.25
N ALA A 41 7.00 10.25 3.67
CA ALA A 41 6.74 9.02 2.94
C ALA A 41 6.14 7.91 3.84
N ILE A 42 6.63 7.80 5.08
CA ILE A 42 6.15 6.82 6.06
C ILE A 42 4.82 7.27 6.69
N CYS A 43 4.34 8.48 6.37
CA CYS A 43 3.23 9.16 7.05
C CYS A 43 3.45 9.20 8.57
N CYS A 44 4.71 9.31 8.99
CA CYS A 44 5.07 9.40 10.38
C CYS A 44 5.41 10.86 10.68
N GLU A 45 4.55 11.52 11.44
CA GLU A 45 4.83 12.85 11.95
C GLU A 45 5.67 12.74 13.23
N GLU A 46 6.79 13.47 13.28
CA GLU A 46 7.50 13.68 14.54
C GLU A 46 6.62 14.54 15.45
N GLY A 47 5.98 13.90 16.42
CA GLY A 47 5.13 14.55 17.40
C GLY A 47 5.79 14.61 18.78
N ASN A 48 5.08 15.22 19.75
CA ASN A 48 5.58 15.28 21.13
C ASN A 48 5.69 13.89 21.77
N VAL A 49 4.89 12.94 21.29
CA VAL A 49 4.85 11.54 21.76
C VAL A 49 5.87 10.65 21.03
N PHE A 50 6.32 11.03 19.83
CA PHE A 50 7.19 10.20 19.01
C PHE A 50 8.26 11.03 18.29
N LYS A 51 9.53 10.81 18.66
CA LYS A 51 10.70 11.45 18.03
C LYS A 51 11.56 10.41 17.32
N VAL A 52 11.92 10.69 16.07
CA VAL A 52 12.83 9.84 15.29
C VAL A 52 14.25 10.04 15.78
N ASN A 53 14.65 9.11 16.66
CA ASN A 53 15.99 9.02 17.25
C ASN A 53 16.85 7.98 16.53
N GLN A 54 18.12 7.89 16.91
CA GLN A 54 19.03 6.85 16.39
C GLN A 54 18.57 5.41 16.65
N LYS A 55 17.62 5.19 17.57
CA LYS A 55 16.99 3.89 17.84
C LYS A 55 15.92 3.53 16.80
N THR A 56 15.30 4.53 16.18
CA THR A 56 14.35 4.28 15.10
C THR A 56 15.10 3.77 13.87
N LYS A 57 14.56 2.67 13.31
CA LYS A 57 15.08 2.04 12.11
C LYS A 57 13.91 1.64 11.23
N ILE A 58 14.18 1.60 9.94
CA ILE A 58 13.24 1.12 8.93
C ILE A 58 13.77 -0.21 8.41
N CYS A 59 12.89 -1.17 8.19
CA CYS A 59 13.28 -2.45 7.62
C CYS A 59 13.55 -2.33 6.11
N SER A 60 14.51 -3.10 5.59
CA SER A 60 14.88 -3.09 4.18
C SER A 60 13.74 -3.45 3.22
N HIS A 61 12.65 -4.05 3.71
CA HIS A 61 11.49 -4.41 2.90
C HIS A 61 10.75 -3.20 2.30
N HIS A 62 10.89 -2.03 2.93
CA HIS A 62 10.29 -0.78 2.45
C HIS A 62 11.06 -0.16 1.27
N PHE A 63 12.28 -0.65 1.02
CA PHE A 63 13.16 -0.22 -0.06
C PHE A 63 13.28 -1.31 -1.12
N LYS A 64 13.69 -0.93 -2.34
CA LYS A 64 14.09 -1.91 -3.34
C LYS A 64 15.52 -2.37 -3.04
N PRO A 65 15.86 -3.63 -3.33
CA PRO A 65 17.24 -4.11 -3.13
C PRO A 65 18.25 -3.38 -4.01
N GLU A 66 17.85 -2.84 -5.16
CA GLU A 66 18.72 -2.06 -6.06
C GLU A 66 19.16 -0.71 -5.47
N ASP A 67 18.32 -0.16 -4.58
CA ASP A 67 18.50 1.14 -3.96
C ASP A 67 19.31 1.07 -2.65
N LEU A 68 19.68 -0.15 -2.25
CA LEU A 68 20.35 -0.47 -1.01
C LEU A 68 21.82 -0.83 -1.26
N ASP A 69 22.73 0.01 -0.77
CA ASP A 69 24.16 -0.26 -0.84
C ASP A 69 24.62 -0.94 0.45
N LYS A 70 25.42 -2.00 0.30
CA LYS A 70 26.03 -2.70 1.44
C LYS A 70 27.36 -2.04 1.74
N ALA A 71 27.57 -1.68 3.01
CA ALA A 71 28.86 -1.24 3.48
C ALA A 71 29.92 -2.34 3.28
N ILE A 72 31.16 -1.93 3.03
CA ILE A 72 32.33 -2.82 3.06
C ILE A 72 32.38 -3.44 4.46
N GLY A 73 32.13 -4.76 4.57
CA GLY A 73 31.94 -5.47 5.84
C GLY A 73 30.53 -6.03 6.10
N GLY A 74 29.57 -5.80 5.19
CA GLY A 74 28.33 -6.60 5.06
C GLY A 74 27.23 -6.36 6.10
N GLN A 75 27.47 -5.55 7.13
CA GLN A 75 26.52 -5.37 8.23
C GLN A 75 25.69 -4.08 8.19
N LEU A 76 26.22 -3.00 7.61
CA LEU A 76 25.44 -1.78 7.38
C LEU A 76 24.88 -1.76 5.96
N VAL A 77 23.59 -1.41 5.84
CA VAL A 77 22.95 -1.14 4.56
C VAL A 77 22.57 0.33 4.54
N PHE A 78 23.08 1.05 3.55
CA PHE A 78 22.78 2.45 3.28
C PHE A 78 21.77 2.54 2.15
N VAL A 79 21.02 3.63 2.17
CA VAL A 79 20.13 3.98 1.06
C VAL A 79 20.87 4.99 0.21
N LYS A 80 20.83 4.80 -1.11
CA LYS A 80 21.38 5.79 -2.07
C LYS A 80 20.72 7.15 -1.89
N ASP A 81 21.45 8.20 -2.26
CA ASP A 81 20.91 9.55 -2.23
C ASP A 81 19.59 9.64 -3.00
N ARG A 82 18.63 10.35 -2.40
CA ARG A 82 17.27 10.59 -2.95
C ARG A 82 16.34 9.38 -3.04
N VAL A 83 16.69 8.23 -2.47
CA VAL A 83 15.76 7.11 -2.40
C VAL A 83 14.83 7.28 -1.20
N LEU A 84 13.55 7.01 -1.43
CA LEU A 84 12.49 7.05 -0.43
C LEU A 84 11.94 5.65 -0.17
N PRO A 85 11.48 5.36 1.06
CA PRO A 85 10.69 4.17 1.32
C PRO A 85 9.37 4.28 0.56
N LEU A 86 9.05 3.28 -0.26
CA LEU A 86 7.91 3.31 -1.21
C LEU A 86 6.95 2.13 -1.02
N ARG A 87 7.40 1.05 -0.39
CA ARG A 87 6.58 -0.16 -0.22
C ARG A 87 5.87 -0.13 1.12
N PHE A 88 4.64 0.38 1.13
CA PHE A 88 3.79 0.34 2.31
C PHE A 88 2.49 -0.43 2.07
N SER A 89 1.93 -1.00 3.15
CA SER A 89 0.68 -1.76 3.09
C SER A 89 -0.54 -0.89 2.74
N TRP A 90 -0.49 0.41 3.07
CA TRP A 90 -1.55 1.38 2.77
C TRP A 90 -1.43 2.01 1.37
N SER A 91 -0.30 1.83 0.68
CA SER A 91 -0.10 2.34 -0.69
C SER A 91 -0.80 1.50 -1.77
N LYS A 92 -1.76 0.63 -1.40
CA LYS A 92 -2.42 -0.24 -2.37
C LYS A 92 -3.29 0.61 -3.30
N PRO A 93 -3.21 0.40 -4.62
CA PRO A 93 -4.11 1.07 -5.55
C PRO A 93 -5.55 0.74 -5.17
N SER A 94 -6.42 1.74 -5.27
CA SER A 94 -7.86 1.56 -5.07
C SER A 94 -8.36 0.37 -5.91
N PRO A 95 -9.28 -0.47 -5.40
CA PRO A 95 -9.80 -1.60 -6.15
C PRO A 95 -10.18 -1.18 -7.57
N LYS A 96 -9.77 -1.96 -8.57
CA LYS A 96 -10.11 -1.69 -9.97
C LYS A 96 -11.61 -1.40 -10.05
N LYS A 97 -11.97 -0.27 -10.67
CA LYS A 97 -13.36 0.18 -10.85
C LYS A 97 -14.17 -1.02 -11.35
N ARG A 98 -15.26 -1.38 -10.64
CA ARG A 98 -16.12 -2.49 -11.03
C ARG A 98 -16.58 -2.27 -12.48
N LYS A 99 -16.72 -3.36 -13.25
CA LYS A 99 -17.36 -3.29 -14.57
C LYS A 99 -18.74 -2.64 -14.39
N PRO A 100 -19.19 -1.78 -15.32
CA PRO A 100 -20.53 -1.21 -15.24
C PRO A 100 -21.56 -2.35 -15.14
N PRO A 101 -22.67 -2.16 -14.41
CA PRO A 101 -23.75 -3.13 -14.35
C PRO A 101 -24.15 -3.55 -15.76
N SER A 102 -24.29 -4.86 -15.99
CA SER A 102 -24.80 -5.37 -17.26
C SER A 102 -26.19 -4.77 -17.48
N THR A 103 -26.37 -4.02 -18.56
CA THR A 103 -27.67 -3.45 -18.93
C THR A 103 -28.59 -4.62 -19.29
N HIS A 104 -29.54 -4.96 -18.43
CA HIS A 104 -30.63 -5.83 -18.81
C HIS A 104 -31.53 -5.05 -19.78
N PRO A 105 -31.95 -5.63 -20.91
CA PRO A 105 -32.94 -4.97 -21.76
C PRO A 105 -34.23 -4.80 -20.95
N VAL A 106 -34.59 -3.54 -20.70
CA VAL A 106 -35.89 -3.18 -20.15
C VAL A 106 -36.92 -3.58 -21.18
N LEU A 107 -37.73 -4.60 -20.88
CA LEU A 107 -38.89 -4.95 -21.68
C LEU A 107 -39.88 -3.79 -21.58
N SER A 108 -39.89 -2.92 -22.58
CA SER A 108 -40.83 -1.81 -22.69
C SER A 108 -42.26 -2.35 -22.82
N LYS A 109 -43.11 -1.96 -21.88
CA LYS A 109 -44.53 -2.30 -21.80
C LYS A 109 -45.31 -1.60 -22.91
N THR A 110 -45.17 -2.06 -24.14
CA THR A 110 -45.96 -1.59 -25.29
C THR A 110 -46.16 -2.76 -26.23
N GLU A 111 -47.11 -3.67 -25.93
CA GLU A 111 -47.77 -4.60 -26.88
C GLU A 111 -48.83 -5.45 -26.12
N VAL A 112 -49.86 -4.83 -25.54
CA VAL A 112 -51.06 -5.57 -25.06
C VAL A 112 -52.36 -5.09 -25.70
N LEU A 113 -52.36 -4.00 -26.48
CA LEU A 113 -53.59 -3.48 -27.10
C LEU A 113 -53.74 -3.87 -28.58
N LYS A 114 -53.71 -5.17 -28.91
CA LYS A 114 -54.22 -5.70 -30.19
C LYS A 114 -54.66 -7.15 -30.04
N LYS A 115 -55.84 -7.37 -29.45
CA LYS A 115 -56.70 -8.55 -29.69
C LYS A 115 -58.04 -8.31 -29.02
N GLY A 116 -58.80 -7.39 -29.60
CA GLY A 116 -60.24 -7.30 -29.44
C GLY A 116 -60.87 -7.42 -30.82
N VAL A 117 -62.02 -8.10 -30.87
CA VAL A 117 -62.93 -8.30 -32.01
C VAL A 117 -62.74 -9.60 -32.80
N ALA A 118 -63.55 -10.60 -32.43
CA ALA A 118 -64.39 -11.45 -33.29
C ALA A 118 -64.97 -12.58 -32.41
N CYS A 119 -66.25 -12.91 -32.30
CA CYS A 119 -67.51 -12.44 -32.90
C CYS A 119 -68.64 -12.87 -31.95
N ILE A 120 -69.77 -12.16 -32.00
CA ILE A 120 -70.98 -12.42 -31.22
C ILE A 120 -71.99 -13.17 -32.11
N SER A 121 -72.62 -14.22 -31.56
CA SER A 121 -73.89 -14.89 -31.97
C SER A 121 -73.87 -15.67 -33.30
N SER A 122 -74.55 -16.81 -33.48
CA SER A 122 -75.80 -17.31 -32.90
C SER A 122 -75.87 -18.84 -32.92
N ASN A 123 -76.85 -19.33 -32.15
CA ASN A 123 -77.50 -20.65 -32.12
C ASN A 123 -77.60 -21.39 -33.47
#